data_AF-A0A3G9J9N4-F1
#
_entry.id   AF-A0A3G9J9N4-F1
#
_cell.length_a   1.000
_cell.length_b   1.000
_cell.length_c   1.000
_cell.angle_alpha   90.00
_cell.angle_beta   90.00
_cell.angle_gamma   90.00
#
_symmetry.space_group_name_H-M   'P 1'
#
loop_
_entity.id
_entity.type
_entity.pdbx_description
1 polymer ?
#
loop_
_entity_poly.entity_id
_entity_poly.type
_entity_poly.pdbx_seq_one_letter_code
_entity_poly.pdbx_strand_id
1 'polypeptide(L)'
;MRYLDEMAQLVRPFLPPHAELVYLQEQHNQPAILLADIDGDGQVELIAGYKDKGEMYLIVLKLINGRWRKLSTFKGSGYNLTYLLAAPLIDSHVQTIIAGWQFGSIWSELDLLQWQNGKFEHLIPSGTYFSKLEVEDMPSTQGRDGRYEIALWKHDTGDAYQIEIYRWSPQGLAIAKDVYPYYFLKVIPYYQRLIQQMPESAPYWYYLADSQAKAGQLQAALQTIEHALKLPYAYTEKLLQLKREIQMGIDH
;
A
#
# COMPACT_ATOMS: atom_id res chain seq x y z
N MET A 1 -12.19 -15.33 -13.70
CA MET A 1 -11.23 -16.41 -14.03
C MET A 1 -10.91 -16.38 -15.52
N ARG A 2 -11.86 -16.67 -16.43
CA ARG A 2 -11.66 -16.65 -17.91
C ARG A 2 -10.96 -15.42 -18.49
N TYR A 3 -11.26 -14.23 -17.98
CA TYR A 3 -10.67 -12.97 -18.45
C TYR A 3 -9.15 -12.85 -18.19
N LEU A 4 -8.69 -13.23 -16.99
CA LEU A 4 -7.27 -13.16 -16.63
C LEU A 4 -6.45 -14.19 -17.41
N ASP A 5 -7.02 -15.34 -17.73
CA ASP A 5 -6.38 -16.35 -18.57
C ASP A 5 -6.16 -15.84 -20.01
N GLU A 6 -7.15 -15.13 -20.57
CA GLU A 6 -7.04 -14.49 -21.89
C GLU A 6 -5.94 -13.41 -21.90
N MET A 7 -5.87 -12.58 -20.85
CA MET A 7 -4.81 -11.57 -20.71
C MET A 7 -3.42 -12.23 -20.54
N ALA A 8 -3.33 -13.31 -19.77
CA ALA A 8 -2.09 -14.06 -19.62
C ALA A 8 -1.60 -14.63 -20.96
N GLN A 9 -2.50 -15.13 -21.81
CA GLN A 9 -2.16 -15.58 -23.17
C GLN A 9 -1.71 -14.43 -24.07
N LEU A 10 -2.31 -13.24 -23.92
CA LEU A 10 -1.96 -12.04 -24.68
C LEU A 10 -0.55 -11.53 -24.33
N VAL A 11 -0.13 -11.62 -23.06
CA VAL A 11 1.18 -11.16 -22.60
C VAL A 11 2.31 -12.07 -23.05
N ARG A 12 2.09 -13.39 -23.06
CA ARG A 12 3.14 -14.41 -23.31
C ARG A 12 4.04 -14.11 -24.53
N PRO A 13 3.53 -13.72 -25.71
CA PRO A 13 4.36 -13.43 -26.89
C PRO A 13 5.30 -12.23 -26.72
N PHE A 14 5.06 -11.35 -25.73
CA PHE A 14 5.90 -10.19 -25.44
C PHE A 14 6.99 -10.47 -24.39
N LEU A 15 6.93 -11.63 -23.74
CA LEU A 15 7.90 -12.01 -22.72
C LEU A 15 9.16 -12.65 -23.35
N PRO A 16 10.33 -12.55 -22.69
CA PRO A 16 11.50 -13.31 -23.08
C PRO A 16 11.23 -14.82 -23.11
N PRO A 17 12.00 -15.60 -23.91
CA PRO A 17 11.92 -17.06 -23.87
C PRO A 17 12.16 -17.58 -22.44
N HIS A 18 11.30 -18.49 -21.97
CA HIS A 18 11.34 -19.08 -20.62
C HIS A 18 11.01 -18.14 -19.46
N ALA A 19 10.61 -16.89 -19.74
CA ALA A 19 10.05 -16.03 -18.71
C ALA A 19 8.68 -16.55 -18.25
N GLU A 20 8.40 -16.40 -16.96
CA GLU A 20 7.18 -16.88 -16.33
C GLU A 20 6.38 -15.71 -15.78
N LEU A 21 5.05 -15.73 -15.98
CA LEU A 21 4.16 -14.77 -15.33
C LEU A 21 4.17 -14.99 -13.83
N VAL A 22 4.21 -13.89 -13.08
CA VAL A 22 4.20 -13.90 -11.63
C VAL A 22 2.76 -14.01 -11.13
N TYR A 23 2.55 -14.68 -10.01
CA TYR A 23 1.27 -14.79 -9.34
C TYR A 23 1.35 -14.15 -7.96
N LEU A 24 0.42 -13.25 -7.68
CA LEU A 24 0.36 -12.46 -6.45
C LEU A 24 -0.32 -13.31 -5.38
N GLN A 25 0.48 -14.02 -4.59
CA GLN A 25 -0.01 -14.97 -3.58
C GLN A 25 -0.95 -14.30 -2.58
N GLU A 26 -0.60 -13.10 -2.13
CA GLU A 26 -1.38 -12.30 -1.17
C GLU A 26 -2.67 -11.72 -1.80
N GLN A 27 -2.77 -11.66 -3.13
CA GLN A 27 -3.95 -11.21 -3.87
C GLN A 27 -4.66 -12.40 -4.52
N HIS A 28 -5.00 -13.40 -3.69
CA HIS A 28 -5.74 -14.61 -4.08
C HIS A 28 -5.07 -15.45 -5.19
N ASN A 29 -3.73 -15.43 -5.24
CA ASN A 29 -2.93 -16.16 -6.23
C ASN A 29 -3.35 -15.87 -7.68
N GLN A 30 -3.72 -14.62 -7.96
CA GLN A 30 -4.04 -14.16 -9.31
C GLN A 30 -2.75 -13.85 -10.08
N PRO A 31 -2.72 -14.04 -11.41
CA PRO A 31 -1.59 -13.56 -12.20
C PRO A 31 -1.43 -12.05 -11.99
N ALA A 32 -0.19 -11.59 -11.91
CA ALA A 32 0.16 -10.20 -11.71
C ALA A 32 -0.12 -9.38 -12.97
N ILE A 33 -1.39 -9.23 -13.33
CA ILE A 33 -1.86 -8.58 -14.54
C ILE A 33 -2.93 -7.59 -14.16
N LEU A 34 -2.81 -6.34 -14.62
CA LEU A 34 -3.86 -5.35 -14.51
C LEU A 34 -4.01 -4.54 -15.80
N LEU A 35 -5.18 -3.94 -15.97
CA LEU A 35 -5.45 -2.95 -17.01
C LEU A 35 -5.71 -1.60 -16.36
N ALA A 36 -5.06 -0.55 -16.87
CA ALA A 36 -5.29 0.80 -16.42
C ALA A 36 -4.80 1.80 -17.48
N ASP A 37 -5.38 3.01 -17.46
CA ASP A 37 -4.95 4.14 -18.29
C ASP A 37 -3.76 4.82 -17.60
N ILE A 38 -2.55 4.47 -18.03
CA ILE A 38 -1.30 4.83 -17.35
C ILE A 38 -0.68 6.07 -17.98
N ASP A 39 -0.99 6.38 -19.24
CA ASP A 39 -0.50 7.57 -19.92
C ASP A 39 -1.56 8.68 -20.11
N GLY A 40 -2.81 8.43 -19.70
CA GLY A 40 -3.87 9.42 -19.63
C GLY A 40 -4.55 9.72 -20.97
N ASP A 41 -4.39 8.84 -21.97
CA ASP A 41 -4.98 9.04 -23.30
C ASP A 41 -6.40 8.44 -23.43
N GLY A 42 -6.94 7.88 -22.36
CA GLY A 42 -8.26 7.25 -22.31
C GLY A 42 -8.29 5.80 -22.81
N GLN A 43 -7.16 5.26 -23.29
CA GLN A 43 -7.01 3.85 -23.65
C GLN A 43 -6.26 3.12 -22.54
N VAL A 44 -6.75 1.95 -22.15
CA VAL A 44 -6.08 1.16 -21.10
C VAL A 44 -4.85 0.43 -21.65
N GLU A 45 -3.74 0.54 -20.93
CA GLU A 45 -2.58 -0.31 -21.08
C GLU A 45 -2.75 -1.60 -20.29
N LEU A 46 -2.03 -2.64 -20.71
CA LEU A 46 -1.87 -3.86 -19.96
C LEU A 46 -0.52 -3.86 -19.25
N ILE A 47 -0.54 -4.10 -17.94
CA ILE A 47 0.64 -4.21 -17.10
C ILE A 47 0.72 -5.63 -16.59
N ALA A 48 1.90 -6.26 -16.70
CA ALA A 48 2.12 -7.61 -16.22
C ALA A 48 3.45 -7.77 -15.50
N GLY A 49 3.45 -8.48 -14.38
CA GLY A 49 4.63 -8.95 -13.68
C GLY A 49 5.12 -10.28 -14.22
N TYR A 50 6.43 -10.38 -14.46
CA TYR A 50 7.07 -11.62 -14.90
C TYR A 50 8.44 -11.80 -14.28
N LYS A 51 8.91 -13.04 -14.28
CA LYS A 51 10.25 -13.44 -13.83
C LYS A 51 11.04 -13.96 -15.02
N ASP A 52 12.27 -13.49 -15.18
CA ASP A 52 13.21 -13.98 -16.19
C ASP A 52 14.58 -14.19 -15.56
N LYS A 53 15.13 -15.40 -15.69
CA LYS A 53 16.45 -15.80 -15.16
C LYS A 53 16.68 -15.45 -13.67
N GLY A 54 15.63 -15.54 -12.87
CA GLY A 54 15.69 -15.24 -11.42
C GLY A 54 15.37 -13.80 -11.06
N GLU A 55 15.34 -12.89 -12.03
CA GLU A 55 15.09 -11.47 -11.84
C GLU A 55 13.63 -11.12 -12.12
N MET A 56 13.13 -10.11 -11.41
CA MET A 56 11.73 -9.69 -11.47
C MET A 56 11.55 -8.47 -12.37
N TYR A 57 10.45 -8.45 -13.11
CA TYR A 57 10.15 -7.38 -14.04
C TYR A 57 8.66 -7.05 -14.10
N LEU A 58 8.36 -5.81 -14.49
CA LEU A 58 7.07 -5.42 -15.04
C LEU A 58 7.21 -5.16 -16.54
N ILE A 59 6.23 -5.56 -17.34
CA ILE A 59 6.06 -5.14 -18.74
C ILE A 59 4.79 -4.31 -18.86
N VAL A 60 4.84 -3.26 -19.68
CA VAL A 60 3.67 -2.44 -20.04
C VAL A 60 3.45 -2.54 -21.53
N LEU A 61 2.24 -2.90 -21.93
CA LEU A 61 1.80 -3.01 -23.32
C LEU A 61 0.71 -1.97 -23.60
N LYS A 62 0.77 -1.35 -24.78
CA LYS A 62 -0.24 -0.41 -25.27
C LYS A 62 -0.81 -0.89 -26.60
N LEU A 63 -2.10 -0.68 -26.82
CA LEU A 63 -2.75 -0.96 -28.09
C LEU A 63 -2.53 0.23 -29.04
N ILE A 64 -1.68 0.06 -30.06
CA ILE A 64 -1.35 1.12 -31.03
C ILE A 64 -1.77 0.63 -32.42
N ASN A 65 -2.68 1.37 -33.07
CA ASN A 65 -3.23 1.02 -34.39
C ASN A 65 -3.78 -0.42 -34.45
N GLY A 66 -4.53 -0.82 -33.42
CA GLY A 66 -5.15 -2.14 -33.31
C GLY A 66 -4.17 -3.29 -33.03
N ARG A 67 -2.91 -3.00 -32.66
CA ARG A 67 -1.92 -4.02 -32.30
C ARG A 67 -1.25 -3.70 -30.97
N TRP A 68 -1.19 -4.69 -30.09
CA TRP A 68 -0.43 -4.58 -28.84
C TRP A 68 1.06 -4.40 -29.14
N ARG A 69 1.66 -3.42 -28.49
CA ARG A 69 3.08 -3.12 -28.57
C ARG A 69 3.62 -2.92 -27.17
N LYS A 70 4.87 -3.35 -26.97
CA LYS A 70 5.58 -3.08 -25.73
C LYS A 70 5.89 -1.59 -25.62
N LEU A 71 5.35 -0.94 -24.59
CA LEU A 71 5.61 0.44 -24.24
C LEU A 71 6.86 0.56 -23.38
N SER A 72 6.96 -0.26 -22.33
CA SER A 72 8.12 -0.26 -21.42
C SER A 72 8.34 -1.61 -20.73
N THR A 73 9.49 -1.74 -20.09
CA THR A 73 9.85 -2.83 -19.17
C THR A 73 10.63 -2.27 -17.99
N PHE A 74 10.30 -2.69 -16.78
CA PHE A 74 10.95 -2.28 -15.54
C PHE A 74 11.56 -3.48 -14.87
N LYS A 75 12.78 -3.35 -14.37
CA LYS A 75 13.38 -4.34 -13.48
C LYS A 75 13.01 -3.98 -12.04
N GLY A 76 12.44 -4.92 -11.30
CA GLY A 76 12.18 -4.78 -9.87
C GLY A 76 13.42 -4.99 -9.02
N SER A 77 13.44 -4.43 -7.80
CA SER A 77 14.54 -4.57 -6.84
C SER A 77 14.48 -5.88 -6.03
N GLY A 78 13.29 -6.48 -5.91
CA GLY A 78 13.02 -7.67 -5.10
C GLY A 78 13.08 -8.99 -5.86
N TYR A 79 13.04 -10.09 -5.11
CA TYR A 79 13.09 -11.45 -5.67
C TYR A 79 11.71 -12.03 -6.05
N ASN A 80 10.64 -11.29 -5.73
CA ASN A 80 9.26 -11.58 -6.07
C ASN A 80 8.43 -10.28 -6.13
N LEU A 81 7.18 -10.35 -6.63
CA LEU A 81 6.20 -9.27 -6.62
C LEU A 81 5.05 -9.69 -5.70
N THR A 82 4.78 -8.91 -4.66
CA THR A 82 3.74 -9.18 -3.64
C THR A 82 2.49 -8.36 -3.86
N TYR A 83 2.63 -7.22 -4.53
CA TYR A 83 1.54 -6.29 -4.77
C TYR A 83 1.66 -5.66 -6.15
N LEU A 84 0.53 -5.53 -6.84
CA LEU A 84 0.42 -4.76 -8.07
C LEU A 84 -0.97 -4.12 -8.14
N LEU A 85 -1.01 -2.80 -8.31
CA LEU A 85 -2.23 -2.02 -8.52
C LEU A 85 -1.93 -0.81 -9.41
N ALA A 86 -2.96 -0.22 -10.00
CA ALA A 86 -2.89 1.11 -10.59
C ALA A 86 -3.95 2.02 -9.95
N ALA A 87 -3.57 3.23 -9.57
CA ALA A 87 -4.46 4.21 -8.94
C ALA A 87 -3.98 5.65 -9.21
N PRO A 88 -4.88 6.64 -9.29
CA PRO A 88 -4.51 8.04 -9.50
C PRO A 88 -3.92 8.65 -8.22
N LEU A 89 -2.59 8.68 -8.09
CA LEU A 89 -1.94 9.28 -6.91
C LEU A 89 -1.68 10.78 -7.07
N ILE A 90 -1.32 11.21 -8.28
CA ILE A 90 -0.93 12.61 -8.56
C ILE A 90 -2.12 13.41 -9.09
N ASP A 91 -2.77 12.85 -10.12
CA ASP A 91 -3.90 13.44 -10.83
C ASP A 91 -4.93 12.35 -11.14
N SER A 92 -6.20 12.74 -11.18
CA SER A 92 -7.34 11.84 -11.39
C SER A 92 -7.39 11.19 -12.78
N HIS A 93 -6.67 11.73 -13.77
CA HIS A 93 -6.70 11.23 -15.15
C HIS A 93 -5.60 10.23 -15.50
N VAL A 94 -4.50 10.21 -14.75
CA VAL A 94 -3.34 9.35 -15.06
C VAL A 94 -3.08 8.42 -13.89
N GLN A 95 -3.21 7.11 -14.13
CA GLN A 95 -2.97 6.14 -13.07
C GLN A 95 -1.47 5.93 -12.83
N THR A 96 -1.08 5.89 -11.56
CA THR A 96 0.24 5.47 -11.12
C THR A 96 0.26 3.95 -10.94
N ILE A 97 1.27 3.27 -11.48
CA ILE A 97 1.49 1.85 -11.15
C ILE A 97 2.14 1.78 -9.77
N ILE A 98 1.56 0.95 -8.90
CA ILE A 98 1.98 0.72 -7.51
C ILE A 98 2.43 -0.73 -7.42
N ALA A 99 3.72 -0.93 -7.16
CA ALA A 99 4.33 -2.26 -7.08
C ALA A 99 4.95 -2.50 -5.70
N GLY A 100 4.81 -3.74 -5.22
CA GLY A 100 5.45 -4.25 -4.01
C GLY A 100 6.51 -5.28 -4.35
N TRP A 101 7.78 -4.92 -4.23
CA TRP A 101 8.89 -5.82 -4.50
C TRP A 101 9.31 -6.54 -3.23
N GLN A 102 9.18 -7.87 -3.19
CA GLN A 102 9.44 -8.63 -1.97
C GLN A 102 10.89 -8.48 -1.50
N PHE A 103 11.07 -8.06 -0.25
CA PHE A 103 12.35 -7.86 0.41
C PHE A 103 12.37 -8.56 1.78
N GLY A 104 13.08 -9.68 1.88
CA GLY A 104 12.97 -10.58 3.02
C GLY A 104 11.61 -11.27 3.09
N SER A 105 11.24 -11.80 4.26
CA SER A 105 10.00 -12.58 4.44
C SER A 105 8.79 -11.74 4.84
N ILE A 106 8.99 -10.56 5.43
CA ILE A 106 7.94 -9.75 6.06
C ILE A 106 7.70 -8.43 5.32
N TRP A 107 8.67 -7.98 4.52
CA TRP A 107 8.62 -6.67 3.91
C TRP A 107 8.60 -6.76 2.39
N SER A 108 8.02 -5.73 1.80
CA SER A 108 8.13 -5.40 0.39
C SER A 108 8.57 -3.95 0.28
N GLU A 109 9.43 -3.67 -0.68
CA GLU A 109 9.78 -2.32 -1.07
C GLU A 109 8.69 -1.76 -2.00
N LEU A 110 8.20 -0.56 -1.68
CA LEU A 110 7.23 0.16 -2.49
C LEU A 110 7.94 0.82 -3.67
N ASP A 111 7.37 0.64 -4.85
CA ASP A 111 7.75 1.37 -6.05
C ASP A 111 6.50 1.99 -6.69
N LEU A 112 6.64 3.24 -7.11
CA LEU A 112 5.57 4.06 -7.67
C LEU A 112 6.03 4.57 -9.03
N LEU A 113 5.46 4.04 -10.11
CA LEU A 113 5.84 4.37 -11.48
C LEU A 113 4.74 5.21 -12.13
N GLN A 114 5.11 6.40 -12.60
CA GLN A 114 4.22 7.33 -13.27
C GLN A 114 4.69 7.59 -14.70
N TRP A 115 3.76 7.62 -15.66
CA TRP A 115 4.05 8.16 -16.98
C TRP A 115 4.08 9.70 -16.92
N GLN A 116 5.24 10.28 -17.24
CA GLN A 116 5.43 11.72 -17.35
C GLN A 116 6.38 12.03 -18.50
N ASN A 117 6.07 13.07 -19.29
CA ASN A 117 6.94 13.54 -20.37
C ASN A 117 7.35 12.45 -21.38
N GLY A 118 6.43 11.51 -21.69
CA GLY A 118 6.66 10.47 -22.69
C GLY A 118 7.52 9.28 -22.22
N LYS A 119 7.75 9.16 -20.91
CA LYS A 119 8.46 8.04 -20.30
C LYS A 119 7.92 7.74 -18.91
N PHE A 120 8.31 6.61 -18.35
CA PHE A 120 8.02 6.29 -16.96
C PHE A 120 9.10 6.82 -16.02
N GLU A 121 8.68 7.37 -14.89
CA GLU A 121 9.55 7.86 -13.82
C GLU A 121 9.15 7.21 -12.48
N HIS A 122 10.15 6.89 -11.67
CA HIS A 122 9.94 6.48 -10.28
C HIS A 122 9.65 7.72 -9.44
N LEU A 123 8.52 7.71 -8.74
CA LEU A 123 8.07 8.85 -7.94
C LEU A 123 8.79 8.94 -6.60
N ILE A 124 9.23 7.82 -6.04
CA ILE A 124 9.89 7.77 -4.73
C ILE A 124 11.27 7.11 -4.85
N PRO A 125 12.22 7.51 -3.99
CA PRO A 125 13.47 6.77 -3.88
C PRO A 125 13.25 5.38 -3.28
N SER A 126 14.18 4.48 -3.56
CA SER A 126 14.28 3.20 -2.87
C SER A 126 14.35 3.36 -1.34
N GLY A 127 13.89 2.34 -0.62
CA GLY A 127 13.93 2.29 0.84
C GLY A 127 12.61 2.58 1.57
N THR A 128 11.49 2.68 0.84
CA THR A 128 10.15 2.73 1.43
C THR A 128 9.61 1.31 1.54
N TYR A 129 9.39 0.79 2.75
CA TYR A 129 9.01 -0.60 2.99
C TYR A 129 7.66 -0.74 3.67
N PHE A 130 6.94 -1.80 3.36
CA PHE A 130 5.67 -2.16 3.96
C PHE A 130 5.53 -3.67 4.14
N SER A 131 4.63 -4.07 5.03
CA SER A 131 4.20 -5.47 5.22
C SER A 131 2.77 -5.70 4.74
N LYS A 132 1.91 -4.68 4.82
CA LYS A 132 0.62 -4.64 4.12
C LYS A 132 0.43 -3.25 3.55
N LEU A 133 -0.35 -3.16 2.47
CA LEU A 133 -0.60 -1.92 1.77
C LEU A 133 -2.07 -1.87 1.33
N GLU A 134 -2.71 -0.73 1.54
CA GLU A 134 -4.03 -0.42 1.00
C GLU A 134 -3.98 0.90 0.25
N VAL A 135 -4.72 1.00 -0.85
CA VAL A 135 -4.79 2.21 -1.68
C VAL A 135 -6.26 2.54 -1.93
N GLU A 136 -6.68 3.75 -1.56
CA GLU A 136 -8.08 4.18 -1.63
C GLU A 136 -8.16 5.70 -1.76
N ASP A 137 -9.18 6.23 -2.45
CA ASP A 137 -9.60 7.63 -2.34
C ASP A 137 -10.31 7.84 -1.01
N MET A 138 -9.53 8.22 0.01
CA MET A 138 -9.98 8.34 1.38
C MET A 138 -10.64 9.70 1.59
N PRO A 139 -11.90 9.77 2.04
CA PRO A 139 -12.54 11.04 2.28
C PRO A 139 -11.91 11.77 3.46
N SER A 140 -11.56 13.04 3.23
CA SER A 140 -11.26 14.02 4.29
C SER A 140 -12.55 14.66 4.80
N THR A 141 -12.44 15.68 5.66
CA THR A 141 -13.59 16.53 6.04
C THR A 141 -14.24 17.25 4.86
N GLN A 142 -13.54 17.38 3.73
CA GLN A 142 -14.06 17.95 2.48
C GLN A 142 -14.63 16.88 1.52
N GLY A 143 -14.62 15.61 1.92
CA GLY A 143 -14.99 14.48 1.07
C GLY A 143 -13.80 13.93 0.28
N ARG A 144 -14.14 13.18 -0.77
CA ARG A 144 -13.19 12.56 -1.70
C ARG A 144 -12.73 13.57 -2.75
N ASP A 145 -11.45 13.54 -3.09
CA ASP A 145 -10.85 14.46 -4.07
C ASP A 145 -10.44 13.76 -5.38
N GLY A 146 -10.66 12.45 -5.49
CA GLY A 146 -10.32 11.64 -6.67
C GLY A 146 -8.84 11.26 -6.75
N ARG A 147 -8.01 11.66 -5.79
CA ARG A 147 -6.64 11.19 -5.64
C ARG A 147 -6.57 10.18 -4.52
N TYR A 148 -5.84 9.10 -4.75
CA TYR A 148 -5.79 8.00 -3.80
C TYR A 148 -4.67 8.21 -2.79
N GLU A 149 -4.97 7.92 -1.54
CA GLU A 149 -3.99 7.77 -0.48
C GLU A 149 -3.50 6.32 -0.38
N ILE A 150 -2.30 6.16 0.19
CA ILE A 150 -1.67 4.88 0.44
C ILE A 150 -1.53 4.70 1.96
N ALA A 151 -2.16 3.65 2.49
CA ALA A 151 -1.90 3.20 3.86
C ALA A 151 -0.79 2.17 3.86
N LEU A 152 0.31 2.45 4.57
CA LEU A 152 1.41 1.51 4.73
C LEU A 152 1.39 0.92 6.13
N TRP A 153 1.28 -0.40 6.22
CA TRP A 153 1.36 -1.14 7.47
C TRP A 153 2.76 -1.74 7.58
N LYS A 154 3.57 -1.23 8.50
CA LYS A 154 4.92 -1.72 8.76
C LYS A 154 4.90 -2.62 9.99
N HIS A 155 5.26 -3.90 9.82
CA HIS A 155 5.30 -4.86 10.93
C HIS A 155 6.22 -4.37 12.07
N ASP A 156 5.71 -4.41 13.31
CA ASP A 156 6.47 -4.20 14.55
C ASP A 156 6.78 -5.56 15.20
N THR A 157 5.75 -6.24 15.70
CA THR A 157 5.88 -7.53 16.39
C THR A 157 4.57 -8.33 16.35
N GLY A 158 4.64 -9.65 16.19
CA GLY A 158 3.44 -10.48 16.03
C GLY A 158 2.54 -9.94 14.92
N ASP A 159 1.26 -9.72 15.22
CA ASP A 159 0.29 -9.11 14.29
C ASP A 159 0.13 -7.59 14.52
N ALA A 160 1.13 -6.94 15.13
CA ALA A 160 1.16 -5.50 15.39
C ALA A 160 1.88 -4.75 14.27
N TYR A 161 1.30 -3.64 13.84
CA TYR A 161 1.79 -2.84 12.72
C TYR A 161 1.76 -1.34 13.07
N GLN A 162 2.85 -0.65 12.78
CA GLN A 162 2.82 0.80 12.65
C GLN A 162 2.16 1.18 11.33
N ILE A 163 1.14 2.03 11.39
CA ILE A 163 0.33 2.42 10.22
C ILE A 163 0.40 3.93 10.06
N GLU A 164 0.81 4.37 8.87
CA GLU A 164 0.77 5.76 8.44
C GLU A 164 0.10 5.86 7.07
N ILE A 165 -0.62 6.95 6.83
CA ILE A 165 -1.31 7.21 5.56
C ILE A 165 -0.57 8.30 4.81
N TYR A 166 -0.30 8.05 3.53
CA TYR A 166 0.45 8.96 2.67
C TYR A 166 -0.40 9.43 1.49
N ARG A 167 -0.24 10.71 1.14
CA ARG A 167 -0.71 11.31 -0.10
C ARG A 167 0.47 11.79 -0.90
N TRP A 168 0.37 11.77 -2.23
CA TRP A 168 1.38 12.39 -3.06
C TRP A 168 1.40 13.92 -2.90
N SER A 169 2.61 14.49 -2.84
CA SER A 169 2.86 15.93 -2.88
C SER A 169 4.00 16.20 -3.88
N PRO A 170 4.21 17.46 -4.31
CA PRO A 170 5.35 17.80 -5.17
C PRO A 170 6.73 17.44 -4.57
N GLN A 171 6.82 17.24 -3.25
CA GLN A 171 8.04 16.82 -2.56
C GLN A 171 8.15 15.30 -2.34
N GLY A 172 7.17 14.52 -2.80
CA GLY A 172 7.08 13.08 -2.57
C GLY A 172 5.89 12.70 -1.71
N LEU A 173 5.93 11.51 -1.10
CA LEU A 173 4.90 11.05 -0.18
C LEU A 173 4.91 11.90 1.10
N ALA A 174 3.78 12.54 1.39
CA ALA A 174 3.55 13.30 2.61
C ALA A 174 2.47 12.62 3.47
N ILE A 175 2.60 12.72 4.79
CA ILE A 175 1.61 12.16 5.72
C ILE A 175 0.27 12.89 5.57
N ALA A 176 -0.81 12.15 5.38
CA ALA A 176 -2.18 12.64 5.16
C ALA A 176 -3.03 12.48 6.43
N LYS A 177 -2.76 13.29 7.46
CA LYS A 177 -3.48 13.22 8.75
C LYS A 177 -4.97 13.56 8.61
N ASP A 178 -5.33 14.37 7.63
CA ASP A 178 -6.70 14.80 7.36
C ASP A 178 -7.67 13.64 7.03
N VAL A 179 -7.15 12.48 6.61
CA VAL A 179 -7.94 11.27 6.33
C VAL A 179 -7.87 10.21 7.44
N TYR A 180 -7.11 10.46 8.52
CA TYR A 180 -6.97 9.51 9.63
C TYR A 180 -8.30 9.16 10.31
N PRO A 181 -9.21 10.13 10.57
CA PRO A 181 -10.52 9.83 11.14
C PRO A 181 -11.31 8.80 10.34
N TYR A 182 -11.17 8.80 9.01
CA TYR A 182 -11.81 7.81 8.15
C TYR A 182 -11.09 6.46 8.22
N TYR A 183 -9.79 6.45 7.95
CA TYR A 183 -9.07 5.20 7.75
C TYR A 183 -8.97 4.38 9.05
N PHE A 184 -8.68 5.03 10.18
CA PHE A 184 -8.46 4.32 11.44
C PHE A 184 -9.74 3.76 12.06
N LEU A 185 -10.93 4.18 11.63
CA LEU A 185 -12.18 3.48 11.97
C LEU A 185 -12.21 2.05 11.42
N LYS A 186 -11.51 1.78 10.30
CA LYS A 186 -11.34 0.43 9.75
C LYS A 186 -10.29 -0.38 10.52
N VAL A 187 -9.28 0.30 11.07
CA VAL A 187 -8.16 -0.32 11.81
C VAL A 187 -8.56 -0.74 13.23
N ILE A 188 -9.42 0.03 13.90
CA ILE A 188 -9.85 -0.28 15.28
C ILE A 188 -10.41 -1.71 15.43
N PRO A 189 -11.34 -2.19 14.58
CA PRO A 189 -11.84 -3.57 14.65
C PRO A 189 -10.77 -4.65 14.45
N TYR A 190 -9.68 -4.34 13.74
CA TYR A 190 -8.55 -5.26 13.59
C TYR A 190 -7.87 -5.48 14.95
N TYR A 191 -7.48 -4.42 15.66
CA TYR A 191 -6.85 -4.55 16.97
C TYR A 191 -7.80 -5.02 18.06
N GLN A 192 -9.08 -4.64 18.01
CA GLN A 192 -10.09 -5.17 18.93
C GLN A 192 -10.19 -6.71 18.87
N ARG A 193 -10.12 -7.30 17.68
CA ARG A 193 -10.09 -8.77 17.54
C ARG A 193 -8.81 -9.37 18.11
N LEU A 194 -7.66 -8.72 17.89
CA LEU A 194 -6.38 -9.21 18.42
C LEU A 194 -6.34 -9.19 19.96
N ILE A 195 -6.83 -8.13 20.61
CA ILE A 195 -6.87 -8.09 22.09
C ILE A 195 -7.90 -9.06 22.68
N GLN A 196 -8.95 -9.45 21.94
CA GLN A 196 -9.85 -10.52 22.39
C GLN A 196 -9.15 -11.88 22.39
N GLN A 197 -8.26 -12.11 21.42
CA GLN A 197 -7.50 -13.36 21.30
C GLN A 197 -6.29 -13.40 22.22
N MET A 198 -5.62 -12.26 22.42
CA MET A 198 -4.42 -12.12 23.26
C MET A 198 -4.57 -10.90 24.19
N PRO A 199 -5.39 -11.01 25.26
CA PRO A 199 -5.69 -9.88 26.16
C PRO A 199 -4.50 -9.33 26.91
N GLU A 200 -3.42 -10.09 27.06
CA GLU A 200 -2.21 -9.66 27.76
C GLU A 200 -1.15 -9.05 26.83
N SER A 201 -1.43 -8.92 25.52
CA SER A 201 -0.50 -8.38 24.54
C SER A 201 -0.42 -6.85 24.61
N ALA A 202 0.57 -6.33 25.35
CA ALA A 202 0.83 -4.89 25.44
C ALA A 202 0.97 -4.18 24.06
N PRO A 203 1.64 -4.75 23.04
CA PRO A 203 1.69 -4.13 21.71
C PRO A 203 0.30 -3.95 21.09
N TYR A 204 -0.60 -4.93 21.20
CA TYR A 204 -1.93 -4.84 20.60
C TYR A 204 -2.79 -3.78 21.26
N TRP A 205 -2.68 -3.63 22.58
CA TRP A 205 -3.34 -2.55 23.31
C TRP A 205 -2.77 -1.18 22.96
N TYR A 206 -1.46 -1.06 22.78
CA TYR A 206 -0.83 0.18 22.32
C TYR A 206 -1.35 0.60 20.94
N TYR A 207 -1.34 -0.31 19.96
CA TYR A 207 -1.81 0.04 18.61
C TYR A 207 -3.33 0.23 18.53
N LEU A 208 -4.12 -0.39 19.41
CA LEU A 208 -5.53 -0.03 19.58
C LEU A 208 -5.69 1.42 20.04
N ALA A 209 -4.91 1.85 21.04
CA ALA A 209 -4.95 3.23 21.54
C ALA A 209 -4.50 4.24 20.48
N ASP A 210 -3.41 3.95 19.75
CA ASP A 210 -2.93 4.77 18.63
C ASP A 210 -4.01 4.90 17.55
N SER A 211 -4.63 3.80 17.17
CA SER A 211 -5.71 3.78 16.18
C SER A 211 -6.93 4.58 16.64
N GLN A 212 -7.32 4.48 17.91
CA GLN A 212 -8.40 5.28 18.49
C GLN A 212 -8.06 6.77 18.49
N ALA A 213 -6.83 7.15 18.81
CA ALA A 213 -6.38 8.53 18.80
C ALA A 213 -6.43 9.13 17.40
N LYS A 214 -5.85 8.43 16.40
CA LYS A 214 -5.88 8.83 14.99
C LYS A 214 -7.30 8.84 14.40
N ALA A 215 -8.21 8.01 14.92
CA ALA A 215 -9.63 8.05 14.57
C ALA A 215 -10.41 9.20 15.23
N GLY A 216 -9.79 10.01 16.09
CA GLY A 216 -10.44 11.07 16.87
C GLY A 216 -11.22 10.57 18.09
N GLN A 217 -11.15 9.28 18.44
CA GLN A 217 -11.80 8.69 19.61
C GLN A 217 -10.97 8.89 20.89
N LEU A 218 -10.64 10.14 21.21
CA LEU A 218 -9.64 10.50 22.22
C LEU A 218 -9.95 9.94 23.62
N GLN A 219 -11.22 9.96 24.04
CA GLN A 219 -11.61 9.39 25.34
C GLN A 219 -11.41 7.88 25.40
N ALA A 220 -11.75 7.17 24.33
CA ALA A 220 -11.53 5.73 24.24
C ALA A 220 -10.02 5.41 24.24
N ALA A 221 -9.23 6.19 23.48
CA ALA A 221 -7.77 6.05 23.45
C ALA A 221 -7.16 6.20 24.86
N LEU A 222 -7.57 7.22 25.63
CA LEU A 222 -7.10 7.42 27.00
C LEU A 222 -7.46 6.24 27.92
N GLN A 223 -8.69 5.71 27.82
CA GLN A 223 -9.09 4.52 28.60
C GLN A 223 -8.26 3.29 28.24
N THR A 224 -8.02 3.07 26.94
CA THR A 224 -7.17 1.99 26.43
C THR A 224 -5.73 2.13 26.92
N ILE A 225 -5.18 3.36 26.96
CA ILE A 225 -3.83 3.63 27.50
C ILE A 225 -3.76 3.29 29.00
N GLU A 226 -4.74 3.72 29.79
CA GLU A 226 -4.77 3.41 31.24
C GLU A 226 -4.84 1.90 31.52
N HIS A 227 -5.50 1.14 30.63
CA HIS A 227 -5.50 -0.31 30.70
C HIS A 227 -4.11 -0.87 30.31
N ALA A 228 -3.58 -0.45 29.16
CA ALA A 228 -2.33 -0.95 28.61
C ALA A 228 -1.12 -0.74 29.56
N LEU A 229 -1.09 0.38 30.30
CA LEU A 229 -0.05 0.69 31.27
C LEU A 229 0.00 -0.28 32.47
N LYS A 230 -1.06 -1.06 32.69
CA LYS A 230 -1.12 -2.06 33.78
C LYS A 230 -0.63 -3.44 33.35
N LEU A 231 -0.41 -3.64 32.05
CA LEU A 231 0.02 -4.93 31.51
C LEU A 231 1.51 -5.18 31.76
N PRO A 232 1.94 -6.45 31.88
CA PRO A 232 3.36 -6.80 31.84
C PRO A 232 4.00 -6.32 30.54
N TYR A 233 5.26 -5.86 30.61
CA TYR A 233 6.03 -5.38 29.45
C TYR A 233 5.31 -4.28 28.63
N ALA A 234 4.56 -3.42 29.33
CA ALA A 234 3.89 -2.28 28.71
C ALA A 234 4.87 -1.47 27.85
N TYR A 235 4.36 -0.97 26.72
CA TYR A 235 5.04 0.03 25.88
C TYR A 235 5.03 1.40 26.58
N THR A 236 5.50 1.48 27.82
CA THR A 236 5.28 2.59 28.76
C THR A 236 5.68 3.93 28.18
N GLU A 237 6.87 4.04 27.58
CA GLU A 237 7.33 5.30 26.99
C GLU A 237 6.41 5.76 25.84
N LYS A 238 6.08 4.85 24.91
CA LYS A 238 5.18 5.15 23.78
C LYS A 238 3.76 5.49 24.25
N LEU A 239 3.24 4.77 25.25
CA LEU A 239 1.91 5.01 25.83
C LEU A 239 1.84 6.36 26.54
N LEU A 240 2.86 6.72 27.33
CA LEU A 240 2.93 8.01 28.02
C LEU A 240 3.14 9.16 27.03
N GLN A 241 3.90 8.95 25.95
CA GLN A 241 4.01 9.89 24.86
C GLN A 241 2.65 10.13 24.19
N LEU A 242 1.98 9.06 23.74
CA LEU A 242 0.66 9.15 23.11
C LEU A 242 -0.37 9.85 24.03
N LYS A 243 -0.37 9.51 25.32
CA LYS A 243 -1.23 10.16 26.32
C LYS A 243 -0.98 11.67 26.40
N ARG A 244 0.29 12.09 26.43
CA ARG A 244 0.66 13.51 26.48
C ARG A 244 0.23 14.24 25.22
N GLU A 245 0.44 13.64 24.05
CA GLU A 245 0.04 14.22 22.76
C GLU A 245 -1.48 14.42 22.69
N ILE A 246 -2.27 13.42 23.11
CA ILE A 246 -3.74 13.53 23.20
C ILE A 246 -4.15 14.67 24.15
N GLN A 247 -3.53 14.77 25.33
CA GLN A 247 -3.86 15.78 26.34
C GLN A 247 -3.48 17.20 25.92
N MET A 248 -2.42 17.35 25.14
CA MET A 248 -1.98 18.65 24.61
C MET A 248 -2.74 19.07 23.34
N GLY A 249 -3.61 18.21 22.80
CA GLY A 249 -4.31 18.47 21.54
C GLY A 249 -3.36 18.56 20.34
N ILE A 250 -2.25 17.83 20.38
CA ILE A 250 -1.36 17.72 19.22
C ILE A 250 -2.07 16.86 18.18
N ASP A 251 -2.21 17.37 16.95
CA ASP A 251 -2.86 16.66 15.86
C ASP A 251 -2.19 15.31 15.60
N HIS A 252 -2.98 14.23 15.66
CA HIS A 252 -2.58 12.84 15.44
C HIS A 252 -2.70 12.44 13.99
#